data_AF-A0A960F1Q3-F1
#
_entry.id   AF-A0A960F1Q3-F1
#
_cell.length_a   1.000
_cell.length_b   1.000
_cell.length_c   1.000
_cell.angle_alpha   90.00
_cell.angle_beta   90.00
_cell.angle_gamma   90.00
#
_symmetry.space_group_name_H-M   'P 1'
#
loop_
_entity.id
_entity.type
_entity.pdbx_description
1 polymer ?
#
loop_
_entity_poly.entity_id
_entity_poly.type
_entity_poly.pdbx_seq_one_letter_code
_entity_poly.pdbx_strand_id
1 'polypeptide(L)' 'ADAVAASPRHRAAGFMAKRNELLDGADGIDSASAPVFGEQMWNYYVRSYPEVVEAHFPGAVPSA' A
#
# COMPACT_ATOMS: atom_id res chain seq x y z
N ALA A 1 -1.24 15.66 15.94
CA ALA A 1 -0.93 15.82 14.51
C ALA A 1 0.44 16.48 14.31
N ASP A 2 0.70 17.61 14.97
CA ASP A 2 1.92 18.42 14.80
C ASP A 2 3.23 17.67 15.08
N ALA A 3 3.26 16.82 16.12
CA ALA A 3 4.42 16.00 16.44
C ALA A 3 4.77 14.96 15.35
N VAL A 4 3.77 14.47 14.62
CA VAL A 4 3.96 13.54 13.50
C VAL A 4 4.44 14.31 12.27
N ALA A 5 3.81 15.44 11.97
CA ALA A 5 4.17 16.30 10.83
C ALA A 5 5.61 16.85 10.93
N ALA A 6 6.07 17.17 12.14
CA ALA A 6 7.42 17.68 12.39
C ALA A 6 8.51 16.60 12.41
N SER A 7 8.15 15.32 12.46
CA SER A 7 9.11 14.22 12.65
C SER A 7 9.82 13.82 11.35
N PRO A 8 11.17 13.93 11.26
CA PRO A 8 11.92 13.45 10.09
C PRO A 8 11.70 11.96 9.83
N ARG A 9 11.58 11.16 10.90
CA ARG A 9 11.34 9.71 10.81
C ARG A 9 9.99 9.40 10.16
N HIS A 10 8.92 10.12 10.51
CA HIS A 10 7.60 9.90 9.92
C HIS A 10 7.49 10.42 8.50
N ARG A 11 8.25 11.47 8.13
CA ARG A 11 8.33 11.95 6.75
C ARG A 11 9.12 11.04 5.82
N ALA A 12 10.15 10.39 6.34
CA ALA A 12 11.03 9.50 5.58
C ALA A 12 10.60 8.02 5.65
N ALA A 13 9.63 7.68 6.51
CA ALA A 13 9.04 6.34 6.53
C ALA A 13 8.25 6.15 5.24
N GLY A 14 8.77 5.32 4.33
CA GLY A 14 8.00 4.89 3.18
C GLY A 14 7.09 3.72 3.56
N PHE A 15 6.31 3.30 2.57
CA PHE A 15 5.38 2.21 2.66
C PHE A 15 5.99 1.00 1.99
N MET A 16 5.61 -0.20 2.45
CA MET A 16 5.91 -1.44 1.75
C MET A 16 5.56 -1.30 0.26
N ALA A 17 6.45 -1.74 -0.61
CA ALA A 17 6.23 -1.76 -2.06
C ALA A 17 4.84 -2.29 -2.42
N LYS A 18 4.19 -1.58 -3.35
CA LYS A 18 2.94 -1.98 -3.99
C LYS A 18 3.21 -3.14 -4.93
N ARG A 19 2.14 -3.85 -5.31
CA ARG A 19 2.27 -5.04 -6.17
C ARG A 19 2.99 -4.74 -7.50
N ASN A 20 2.66 -3.63 -8.18
CA ASN A 20 3.34 -3.26 -9.43
C ASN A 20 4.83 -2.97 -9.20
N GLU A 21 5.18 -2.30 -8.11
CA GLU A 21 6.58 -2.02 -7.74
C GLU A 21 7.33 -3.33 -7.44
N LEU A 22 6.70 -4.31 -6.78
CA LEU A 22 7.26 -5.65 -6.57
C LEU A 22 7.48 -6.40 -7.89
N LEU A 23 6.53 -6.30 -8.84
CA LEU A 23 6.66 -6.90 -10.17
C LEU A 23 7.76 -6.24 -11.00
N ASP A 24 8.00 -4.94 -10.78
CA ASP A 24 9.11 -4.18 -11.36
C ASP A 24 10.46 -4.40 -10.64
N GLY A 25 10.48 -5.27 -9.61
CA GLY A 25 11.69 -5.69 -8.91
C GLY A 25 12.05 -4.89 -7.66
N ALA A 26 11.18 -4.00 -7.18
CA ALA A 26 11.34 -3.38 -5.86
C ALA A 26 11.06 -4.40 -4.75
N ASP A 27 11.75 -4.28 -3.62
CA ASP A 27 11.59 -5.16 -2.45
C ASP A 27 11.55 -4.39 -1.11
N GLY A 28 11.54 -3.06 -1.19
CA GLY A 28 11.72 -2.18 -0.05
C GLY A 28 10.44 -1.62 0.59
N ILE A 29 10.66 -0.67 1.49
CA ILE A 29 9.65 0.10 2.24
C ILE A 29 9.68 1.57 1.85
N ASP A 30 9.99 1.86 0.61
CA ASP A 30 10.25 3.18 0.03
C ASP A 30 9.12 3.67 -0.87
N SER A 31 8.03 2.90 -1.01
CA SER A 31 6.85 3.34 -1.73
C SER A 31 6.23 4.57 -1.07
N ALA A 32 5.75 5.51 -1.89
CA ALA A 32 4.89 6.59 -1.41
C ALA A 32 3.52 6.06 -0.94
N SER A 33 2.93 6.72 0.06
CA SER A 33 1.52 6.52 0.42
C SER A 33 0.61 6.91 -0.73
N ALA A 34 -0.57 6.29 -0.78
CA ALA A 34 -1.68 6.84 -1.53
C ALA A 34 -2.19 8.12 -0.85
N PRO A 35 -2.60 9.16 -1.62
CA PRO A 35 -3.03 10.45 -1.06
C PRO A 35 -4.34 10.33 -0.27
N VAL A 36 -5.18 9.34 -0.57
CA VAL A 36 -6.44 9.08 0.12
C VAL A 36 -6.26 7.92 1.11
N PHE A 37 -6.72 8.11 2.35
CA PHE A 37 -6.61 7.07 3.38
C PHE A 37 -7.32 5.77 2.97
N GLY A 38 -8.50 5.88 2.34
CA GLY A 38 -9.21 4.72 1.80
C GLY A 38 -8.40 3.93 0.78
N GLU A 39 -7.65 4.61 -0.09
CA GLU A 39 -6.75 3.96 -1.07
C GLU A 39 -5.56 3.28 -0.39
N GLN A 40 -5.02 3.85 0.69
CA GLN A 40 -3.95 3.21 1.47
C GLN A 40 -4.44 1.89 2.09
N MET A 41 -5.64 1.89 2.67
CA MET A 41 -6.25 0.69 3.23
C MET A 41 -6.60 -0.32 2.13
N TRP A 42 -7.11 0.15 1.00
CA TRP A 42 -7.42 -0.70 -0.15
C TRP A 42 -6.18 -1.44 -0.65
N ASN A 43 -5.07 -0.74 -0.85
CA ASN A 43 -3.79 -1.32 -1.25
C ASN A 43 -3.30 -2.38 -0.25
N TYR A 44 -3.49 -2.13 1.05
CA TYR A 44 -3.17 -3.11 2.10
C TYR A 44 -4.04 -4.37 2.00
N TYR A 45 -5.35 -4.24 1.83
CA TYR A 45 -6.27 -5.38 1.72
C TYR A 45 -6.04 -6.22 0.46
N VAL A 46 -5.91 -5.58 -0.70
CA VAL A 46 -5.62 -6.26 -1.98
C VAL A 46 -4.33 -7.07 -1.90
N ARG A 47 -3.30 -6.54 -1.22
CA ARG A 47 -2.02 -7.25 -1.07
C ARG A 47 -2.08 -8.37 -0.05
N SER A 48 -2.68 -8.13 1.12
CA SER A 48 -2.53 -9.00 2.29
C SER A 48 -3.62 -10.05 2.40
N TYR A 49 -4.79 -9.79 1.80
CA TYR A 49 -5.97 -10.65 1.82
C TYR A 49 -6.65 -10.75 0.44
N PRO A 50 -5.91 -11.12 -0.62
CA PRO A 50 -6.43 -11.13 -1.98
C PRO A 50 -7.67 -12.03 -2.14
N GLU A 51 -7.72 -13.18 -1.45
CA GLU A 51 -8.88 -14.09 -1.49
C GLU A 51 -10.15 -13.47 -0.92
N VAL A 52 -10.03 -12.71 0.18
CA VAL A 52 -11.16 -12.00 0.80
C VAL A 52 -11.64 -10.88 -0.11
N VAL A 53 -10.71 -10.13 -0.71
CA VAL A 53 -11.07 -9.07 -1.66
C VAL A 53 -11.78 -9.66 -2.86
N GLU A 54 -11.29 -10.75 -3.46
CA GLU A 54 -11.93 -11.38 -4.62
C GLU A 54 -13.32 -11.93 -4.30
N ALA A 55 -13.52 -12.50 -3.10
CA ALA A 55 -14.82 -13.00 -2.67
C ALA A 55 -15.90 -11.92 -2.55
N HIS A 56 -15.52 -10.69 -2.21
CA HIS A 56 -16.46 -9.58 -1.97
C HIS A 56 -16.46 -8.50 -3.05
N PHE A 57 -15.38 -8.41 -3.83
CA PHE A 57 -15.15 -7.45 -4.91
C PHE A 57 -14.50 -8.16 -6.11
N PRO A 58 -15.26 -9.00 -6.85
CA PRO A 58 -14.71 -9.81 -7.92
C PRO A 58 -14.04 -8.97 -9.01
N GLY A 59 -12.87 -9.41 -9.48
CA GLY A 59 -12.07 -8.74 -10.50
C GLY A 59 -11.31 -7.49 -10.02
N ALA A 60 -11.39 -7.16 -8.74
CA ALA A 60 -10.62 -6.05 -8.17
C ALA A 60 -9.17 -6.44 -7.84
N VAL A 61 -8.87 -7.74 -7.74
CA VAL A 61 -7.50 -8.25 -7.64
C VAL A 61 -7.00 -8.57 -9.06
N PRO A 62 -5.94 -7.90 -9.56
CA PRO A 62 -5.37 -8.23 -10.86
C PRO A 62 -4.86 -9.69 -10.86
N SER A 63 -5.18 -10.44 -11.91
CA SER A 63 -4.61 -11.78 -12.11
C SER A 63 -3.07 -11.72 -12.10
N ALA A 64 -2.46 -12.73 -11.50
CA ALA A 64 -1.01 -12.80 -11.29
C ALA A 64 -0.21 -12.87 -12.58
#